data_AF-A0A7S2LE36-F1
#
_entry.id   AF-A0A7S2LE36-F1
#
_cell.length_a   1.000
_cell.length_b   1.000
_cell.length_c   1.000
_cell.angle_alpha   90.00
_cell.angle_beta   90.00
_cell.angle_gamma   90.00
#
_symmetry.space_group_name_H-M   'P 1'
#
loop_
_entity.id
_entity.type
_entity.pdbx_description
1 polymer ?
#
loop_
_entity_poly.entity_id
_entity_poly.type
_entity_poly.pdbx_seq_one_letter_code
_entity_poly.pdbx_strand_id
1 'polypeptide(L)'
;PTQEPMKTVQTVDTQHVKIAPSLAEITLFHGTRHKSWEQSNAMPTHHMHSFNDSKVSQRLCRQGIENIGNWMKYNSSRMSRLYPSGLRYKSSNFNPLLGWSTGSQLIALNFQTTDEFMHVNHGRFRQYGGCGYIPRPITSFLSRNGTISRDREVLLKIRVMSGSRLPKPHGTYSGDCISPYVKVSVHDVTIDKVGAREVTKTCKTQAIKGNGLNPFWDHHDFFEFIIKRKSVAILLFTVHNESDDAFIACSSIPISCLRLGYRSVKLFDAWHRRSGAFAFASLLVEIEMYDHQKYKKAEEAARQKRRTAGPRFISLD
;
A
#
# COMPACT_ATOMS: atom_id res chain seq x y z
N PRO A 1 -7.28 -12.60 85.50
CA PRO A 1 -7.36 -11.42 84.62
C PRO A 1 -6.69 -11.73 83.27
N THR A 2 -7.53 -12.20 82.36
CA THR A 2 -7.23 -12.81 81.08
C THR A 2 -6.58 -11.81 80.12
N GLN A 3 -5.42 -12.14 79.56
CA GLN A 3 -4.80 -11.37 78.48
C GLN A 3 -5.66 -11.53 77.21
N GLU A 4 -6.21 -10.42 76.70
CA GLU A 4 -6.85 -10.39 75.38
C GLU A 4 -5.81 -10.66 74.29
N PRO A 5 -6.09 -11.53 73.31
CA PRO A 5 -5.19 -11.74 72.20
C PRO A 5 -5.24 -10.55 71.23
N MET A 6 -4.06 -10.07 70.82
CA MET A 6 -3.90 -9.10 69.73
C MET A 6 -4.68 -9.55 68.50
N LYS A 7 -5.61 -8.71 68.04
CA LYS A 7 -6.28 -8.88 66.74
C LYS A 7 -5.22 -8.82 65.64
N THR A 8 -4.97 -9.96 65.00
CA THR A 8 -4.23 -10.05 63.76
C THR A 8 -4.90 -9.14 62.73
N VAL A 9 -4.22 -8.06 62.35
CA VAL A 9 -4.62 -7.23 61.21
C VAL A 9 -4.59 -8.16 59.99
N GLN A 10 -5.76 -8.52 59.48
CA GLN A 10 -5.87 -9.18 58.19
C GLN A 10 -5.29 -8.21 57.15
N THR A 11 -4.10 -8.53 56.65
CA THR A 11 -3.58 -7.93 55.43
C THR A 11 -4.59 -8.22 54.34
N VAL A 12 -5.37 -7.21 53.96
CA VAL A 12 -6.24 -7.27 52.79
C VAL A 12 -5.31 -7.57 51.62
N ASP A 13 -5.47 -8.77 51.06
CA ASP A 13 -4.75 -9.22 49.88
C ASP A 13 -5.16 -8.26 48.74
N THR A 14 -4.36 -7.22 48.53
CA THR A 14 -4.56 -6.30 47.43
C THR A 14 -4.33 -7.10 46.17
N GLN A 15 -5.40 -7.62 45.58
CA GLN A 15 -5.40 -8.10 44.20
C GLN A 15 -4.64 -7.07 43.39
N HIS A 16 -3.46 -7.44 42.88
CA HIS A 16 -2.66 -6.59 42.03
C HIS A 16 -3.55 -6.09 40.90
N VAL A 17 -4.00 -4.85 40.99
CA VAL A 17 -4.74 -4.21 39.91
C VAL A 17 -3.72 -4.06 38.79
N LYS A 18 -3.83 -4.91 37.76
CA LYS A 18 -2.85 -4.96 36.65
C LYS A 18 -2.73 -3.62 35.90
N ILE A 19 -3.69 -2.71 36.07
CA ILE A 19 -3.75 -1.38 35.47
C ILE A 19 -4.36 -0.42 36.51
N ALA A 20 -3.71 0.70 36.82
CA ALA A 20 -4.24 1.69 37.76
C ALA A 20 -5.61 2.23 37.29
N PRO A 21 -6.61 2.40 38.18
CA PRO A 21 -7.93 2.89 37.79
C PRO A 21 -7.89 4.23 37.03
N SER A 22 -7.07 5.17 37.48
CA SER A 22 -6.88 6.48 36.82
C SER A 22 -6.35 6.36 35.38
N LEU A 23 -5.55 5.33 35.08
CA LEU A 23 -5.08 5.06 33.72
C LEU A 23 -6.18 4.41 32.88
N ALA A 24 -7.00 3.53 33.46
CA ALA A 24 -8.10 2.88 32.77
C ALA A 24 -9.20 3.89 32.37
N GLU A 25 -9.50 4.85 33.25
CA GLU A 25 -10.53 5.89 33.05
C GLU A 25 -10.25 6.80 31.85
N ILE A 26 -8.97 7.01 31.50
CA ILE A 26 -8.58 7.85 30.35
C ILE A 26 -8.43 7.07 29.04
N THR A 27 -8.72 5.76 29.03
CA THR A 27 -8.60 4.96 27.80
C THR A 27 -9.89 4.95 26.99
N LEU A 28 -9.79 5.24 25.69
CA LEU A 28 -10.91 5.13 24.76
C LEU A 28 -11.05 3.72 24.19
N PHE A 29 -9.93 3.05 23.89
CA PHE A 29 -9.92 1.70 23.32
C PHE A 29 -9.25 0.71 24.26
N HIS A 30 -9.90 -0.44 24.47
CA HIS A 30 -9.42 -1.50 25.34
C HIS A 30 -8.76 -2.61 24.53
N GLY A 31 -7.45 -2.75 24.70
CA GLY A 31 -6.68 -3.80 24.05
C GLY A 31 -7.01 -5.19 24.63
N THR A 32 -7.46 -6.11 23.79
CA THR A 32 -7.75 -7.49 24.20
C THR A 32 -7.12 -8.50 23.25
N ARG A 33 -6.82 -9.70 23.78
CA ARG A 33 -6.31 -10.81 22.97
C ARG A 33 -7.45 -11.45 22.20
N HIS A 34 -7.34 -11.50 20.88
CA HIS A 34 -8.26 -12.27 20.04
C HIS A 34 -8.20 -13.76 20.42
N LYS A 35 -9.34 -14.33 20.80
CA LYS A 35 -9.53 -15.78 21.01
C LYS A 35 -10.27 -16.41 19.83
N SER A 36 -11.53 -15.99 19.59
CA SER A 36 -12.35 -16.38 18.44
C SER A 36 -13.14 -15.19 17.90
N TRP A 37 -13.66 -15.31 16.68
CA TRP A 37 -14.46 -14.24 16.08
C TRP A 37 -15.81 -14.06 16.77
N GLU A 38 -16.43 -15.13 17.26
CA GLU A 38 -17.71 -15.11 17.98
C GLU A 38 -17.56 -14.28 19.27
N GLN A 39 -16.54 -14.59 20.07
CA GLN A 39 -16.26 -13.84 21.30
C GLN A 39 -15.92 -12.38 20.99
N SER A 40 -15.10 -12.14 19.98
CA SER A 40 -14.69 -10.78 19.58
C SER A 40 -15.88 -9.93 19.12
N ASN A 41 -16.85 -10.54 18.41
CA ASN A 41 -18.07 -9.88 17.96
C ASN A 41 -19.11 -9.69 19.07
N ALA A 42 -18.98 -10.39 20.20
CA ALA A 42 -19.80 -10.17 21.39
C ALA A 42 -19.23 -9.09 22.32
N MET A 43 -17.95 -8.72 22.18
CA MET A 43 -17.33 -7.65 22.97
C MET A 43 -17.86 -6.26 22.58
N PRO A 44 -17.84 -5.28 23.49
CA PRO A 44 -18.14 -3.88 23.18
C PRO A 44 -17.29 -3.33 22.02
N THR A 45 -17.83 -2.36 21.27
CA THR A 45 -17.17 -1.82 20.07
C THR A 45 -15.87 -1.07 20.34
N HIS A 46 -15.67 -0.59 21.57
CA HIS A 46 -14.43 0.04 22.01
C HIS A 46 -13.34 -0.97 22.40
N HIS A 47 -13.61 -2.29 22.32
CA HIS A 47 -12.56 -3.30 22.42
C HIS A 47 -11.86 -3.47 21.07
N MET A 48 -10.54 -3.59 21.11
CA MET A 48 -9.72 -3.75 19.90
C MET A 48 -8.68 -4.86 20.03
N HIS A 49 -8.26 -5.39 18.89
CA HIS A 49 -7.22 -6.40 18.78
C HIS A 49 -5.98 -5.87 18.06
N SER A 50 -4.81 -6.28 18.52
CA SER A 50 -3.54 -6.02 17.86
C SER A 50 -2.95 -7.31 17.28
N PHE A 51 -2.55 -7.27 16.02
CA PHE A 51 -1.96 -8.40 15.30
C PHE A 51 -0.63 -7.99 14.65
N ASN A 52 0.41 -8.80 14.83
CA ASN A 52 1.65 -8.59 14.08
C ASN A 52 1.48 -9.05 12.62
N ASP A 53 2.33 -8.55 11.72
CA ASP A 53 2.27 -8.85 10.29
C ASP A 53 2.33 -10.36 9.98
N SER A 54 3.12 -11.14 10.72
CA SER A 54 3.16 -12.61 10.54
C SER A 54 1.80 -13.27 10.79
N LYS A 55 1.07 -12.85 11.84
CA LYS A 55 -0.29 -13.34 12.12
C LYS A 55 -1.29 -12.86 11.08
N VAL A 56 -1.12 -11.65 10.55
CA VAL A 56 -1.94 -11.12 9.47
C VAL A 56 -1.76 -11.98 8.21
N SER A 57 -0.52 -12.24 7.79
CA SER A 57 -0.25 -13.12 6.64
C SER A 57 -0.77 -14.54 6.86
N GLN A 58 -0.61 -15.11 8.05
CA GLN A 58 -1.18 -16.42 8.36
C GLN A 58 -2.72 -16.42 8.20
N ARG A 59 -3.39 -15.46 8.82
CA ARG A 59 -4.86 -15.38 8.85
C ARG A 59 -5.46 -15.04 7.50
N LEU A 60 -4.89 -14.07 6.79
CA LEU A 60 -5.46 -13.57 5.55
C LEU A 60 -5.00 -14.35 4.33
N CYS A 61 -3.79 -14.91 4.32
CA CYS A 61 -3.26 -15.61 3.15
C CYS A 61 -3.44 -17.14 3.22
N ARG A 62 -3.54 -17.74 4.42
CA ARG A 62 -3.48 -19.21 4.58
C ARG A 62 -4.75 -19.84 5.18
N GLN A 63 -5.59 -19.09 5.86
CA GLN A 63 -6.79 -19.62 6.54
C GLN A 63 -8.08 -19.47 5.71
N GLY A 64 -7.96 -19.25 4.41
CA GLY A 64 -9.09 -19.25 3.47
C GLY A 64 -9.99 -18.02 3.53
N ILE A 65 -10.92 -17.98 2.57
CA ILE A 65 -11.86 -16.87 2.36
C ILE A 65 -12.79 -16.60 3.55
N GLU A 66 -13.19 -17.64 4.29
CA GLU A 66 -14.10 -17.51 5.43
C GLU A 66 -13.49 -16.66 6.54
N ASN A 67 -12.23 -16.92 6.89
CA ASN A 67 -11.54 -16.15 7.91
C ASN A 67 -11.34 -14.68 7.49
N ILE A 68 -11.11 -14.43 6.19
CA ILE A 68 -11.08 -13.05 5.65
C ILE A 68 -12.45 -12.39 5.82
N GLY A 69 -13.54 -13.12 5.56
CA GLY A 69 -14.89 -12.61 5.76
C GLY A 69 -15.17 -12.23 7.22
N ASN A 70 -14.79 -13.09 8.16
CA ASN A 70 -14.90 -12.81 9.60
C ASN A 70 -14.04 -11.61 10.02
N TRP A 71 -12.83 -11.49 9.47
CA TRP A 71 -11.94 -10.33 9.68
C TRP A 71 -12.57 -9.03 9.19
N MET A 72 -13.13 -9.03 7.96
CA MET A 72 -13.79 -7.86 7.37
C MET A 72 -15.06 -7.48 8.16
N LYS A 73 -15.82 -8.47 8.65
CA LYS A 73 -17.01 -8.29 9.50
C LYS A 73 -16.63 -7.69 10.85
N TYR A 74 -15.59 -8.18 11.51
CA TYR A 74 -15.11 -7.59 12.76
C TYR A 74 -14.72 -6.12 12.54
N ASN A 75 -13.92 -5.84 11.51
CA ASN A 75 -13.45 -4.48 11.20
C ASN A 75 -14.55 -3.53 10.71
N SER A 76 -15.77 -3.97 10.44
CA SER A 76 -16.87 -3.07 10.04
C SER A 76 -17.43 -2.28 11.22
N SER A 77 -17.23 -2.75 12.45
CA SER A 77 -17.79 -2.17 13.68
C SER A 77 -16.77 -1.97 14.81
N ARG A 78 -15.57 -2.55 14.68
CA ARG A 78 -14.49 -2.51 15.67
C ARG A 78 -13.17 -2.14 15.01
N MET A 79 -12.21 -1.71 15.82
CA MET A 79 -10.86 -1.39 15.33
C MET A 79 -9.91 -2.59 15.48
N SER A 80 -9.00 -2.70 14.53
CA SER A 80 -7.81 -3.54 14.66
C SER A 80 -6.54 -2.74 14.40
N ARG A 81 -5.49 -3.08 15.16
CA ARG A 81 -4.13 -2.58 14.96
C ARG A 81 -3.25 -3.66 14.35
N LEU A 82 -2.57 -3.30 13.26
CA LEU A 82 -1.52 -4.12 12.67
C LEU A 82 -0.17 -3.50 13.00
N TYR A 83 0.87 -4.32 13.20
CA TYR A 83 2.20 -3.82 13.52
C TYR A 83 3.31 -4.78 13.04
N PRO A 84 4.54 -4.30 12.87
CA PRO A 84 5.67 -5.13 12.48
C PRO A 84 5.94 -6.23 13.53
N SER A 85 6.15 -7.47 13.10
CA SER A 85 6.61 -8.55 13.97
C SER A 85 8.03 -8.29 14.49
N GLY A 86 8.37 -8.94 15.62
CA GLY A 86 9.71 -8.85 16.22
C GLY A 86 10.84 -9.37 15.32
N LEU A 87 10.53 -10.12 14.25
CA LEU A 87 11.51 -10.52 13.24
C LEU A 87 12.09 -9.32 12.47
N ARG A 88 11.40 -8.17 12.47
CA ARG A 88 11.80 -6.92 11.82
C ARG A 88 12.64 -6.05 12.76
N TYR A 89 13.65 -6.64 13.39
CA TYR A 89 14.51 -5.96 14.37
C TYR A 89 15.28 -4.75 13.79
N LYS A 90 15.52 -4.74 12.47
CA LYS A 90 16.09 -3.58 11.73
C LYS A 90 15.04 -2.53 11.34
N SER A 91 13.85 -2.56 11.95
CA SER A 91 12.74 -1.63 11.69
C SER A 91 12.19 -1.62 10.25
N SER A 92 12.38 -2.69 9.47
CA SER A 92 11.74 -2.78 8.14
C SER A 92 10.22 -2.80 8.24
N ASN A 93 9.53 -2.28 7.23
CA ASN A 93 8.07 -2.28 7.16
C ASN A 93 7.52 -3.49 6.41
N PHE A 94 6.28 -3.87 6.73
CA PHE A 94 5.50 -4.84 5.97
C PHE A 94 4.56 -4.10 5.01
N ASN A 95 4.03 -4.81 4.03
CA ASN A 95 3.09 -4.24 3.08
C ASN A 95 1.73 -3.93 3.76
N PRO A 96 1.30 -2.66 3.79
CA PRO A 96 0.07 -2.29 4.48
C PRO A 96 -1.20 -2.59 3.68
N LEU A 97 -1.10 -2.88 2.37
CA LEU A 97 -2.28 -3.02 1.50
C LEU A 97 -3.18 -4.17 1.95
N LEU A 98 -2.62 -5.27 2.43
CA LEU A 98 -3.40 -6.43 2.84
C LEU A 98 -4.37 -6.07 3.98
N GLY A 99 -3.90 -5.33 4.99
CA GLY A 99 -4.74 -4.83 6.07
C GLY A 99 -5.80 -3.85 5.57
N TRP A 100 -5.43 -2.87 4.75
CA TRP A 100 -6.38 -1.89 4.21
C TRP A 100 -7.46 -2.57 3.35
N SER A 101 -7.06 -3.57 2.55
CA SER A 101 -7.93 -4.32 1.66
C SER A 101 -9.01 -5.12 2.40
N THR A 102 -8.74 -5.48 3.66
CA THR A 102 -9.59 -6.28 4.55
C THR A 102 -10.17 -5.46 5.72
N GLY A 103 -9.95 -4.14 5.71
CA GLY A 103 -10.63 -3.20 6.59
C GLY A 103 -9.91 -2.81 7.87
N SER A 104 -8.69 -3.28 8.11
CA SER A 104 -7.91 -2.86 9.27
C SER A 104 -7.54 -1.37 9.16
N GLN A 105 -7.75 -0.63 10.23
CA GLN A 105 -7.65 0.84 10.24
C GLN A 105 -6.29 1.32 10.74
N LEU A 106 -5.77 0.71 11.82
CA LEU A 106 -4.57 1.17 12.50
C LEU A 106 -3.37 0.33 12.06
N ILE A 107 -2.84 0.58 10.86
CA ILE A 107 -1.67 -0.14 10.35
C ILE A 107 -0.41 0.63 10.74
N ALA A 108 0.20 0.24 11.85
CA ALA A 108 1.41 0.86 12.36
C ALA A 108 2.61 0.40 11.52
N LEU A 109 3.40 1.38 11.07
CA LEU A 109 4.67 1.22 10.38
C LEU A 109 5.76 1.97 11.15
N ASN A 110 7.02 1.64 10.90
CA ASN A 110 8.21 2.27 11.43
C ASN A 110 8.53 3.54 10.61
N PHE A 111 8.01 4.69 11.04
CA PHE A 111 8.15 5.98 10.33
C PHE A 111 9.59 6.48 10.21
N GLN A 112 10.49 6.01 11.07
CA GLN A 112 11.92 6.28 10.99
C GLN A 112 12.61 5.58 9.81
N THR A 113 11.94 4.65 9.13
CA THR A 113 12.50 3.86 8.03
C THR A 113 11.84 4.26 6.72
N THR A 114 12.60 4.92 5.84
CA THR A 114 12.15 5.35 4.50
C THR A 114 12.28 4.22 3.49
N ASP A 115 11.53 3.14 3.69
CA ASP A 115 11.48 2.03 2.76
C ASP A 115 10.29 2.12 1.79
N GLU A 116 10.20 1.15 0.88
CA GLU A 116 9.15 1.06 -0.13
C GLU A 116 7.74 1.17 0.48
N PHE A 117 7.49 0.50 1.60
CA PHE A 117 6.16 0.49 2.21
C PHE A 117 5.85 1.77 2.99
N MET A 118 6.87 2.49 3.47
CA MET A 118 6.69 3.86 3.92
C MET A 118 6.31 4.78 2.75
N HIS A 119 6.91 4.63 1.58
CA HIS A 119 6.50 5.39 0.39
C HIS A 119 5.07 5.10 -0.04
N VAL A 120 4.67 3.82 -0.01
CA VAL A 120 3.28 3.39 -0.20
C VAL A 120 2.35 4.07 0.82
N ASN A 121 2.73 4.08 2.09
CA ASN A 121 1.97 4.73 3.17
C ASN A 121 1.77 6.23 2.94
N HIS A 122 2.84 6.96 2.62
CA HIS A 122 2.74 8.39 2.31
C HIS A 122 1.81 8.65 1.11
N GLY A 123 1.91 7.85 0.04
CA GLY A 123 1.00 8.00 -1.10
C GLY A 123 -0.46 7.79 -0.74
N ARG A 124 -0.75 6.78 0.10
CA ARG A 124 -2.10 6.51 0.60
C ARG A 124 -2.66 7.72 1.35
N PHE A 125 -1.93 8.23 2.34
CA PHE A 125 -2.39 9.27 3.26
C PHE A 125 -2.28 10.71 2.75
N ARG A 126 -1.78 10.93 1.53
CA ARG A 126 -1.93 12.23 0.83
C ARG A 126 -3.36 12.53 0.38
N GLN A 127 -4.24 11.53 0.39
CA GLN A 127 -5.67 11.71 0.09
C GLN A 127 -6.34 12.60 1.15
N TYR A 128 -7.49 13.17 0.79
CA TYR A 128 -8.34 13.94 1.73
C TYR A 128 -7.58 15.05 2.47
N GLY A 129 -6.68 15.74 1.77
CA GLY A 129 -5.91 16.85 2.33
C GLY A 129 -4.81 16.45 3.30
N GLY A 130 -4.46 15.16 3.41
CA GLY A 130 -3.37 14.75 4.29
C GLY A 130 -3.74 14.64 5.76
N CYS A 131 -5.04 14.60 6.10
CA CYS A 131 -5.50 14.67 7.49
C CYS A 131 -5.24 13.40 8.33
N GLY A 132 -4.66 12.35 7.75
CA GLY A 132 -4.41 11.08 8.42
C GLY A 132 -5.60 10.12 8.46
N TYR A 133 -6.78 10.54 7.96
CA TYR A 133 -7.97 9.70 7.90
C TYR A 133 -8.48 9.59 6.46
N ILE A 134 -8.75 8.35 6.04
CA ILE A 134 -9.25 8.06 4.71
C ILE A 134 -10.48 7.16 4.85
N PRO A 135 -11.62 7.53 4.22
CA PRO A 135 -12.75 6.65 4.09
C PRO A 135 -12.34 5.28 3.55
N ARG A 136 -12.80 4.25 4.26
CA ARG A 136 -12.58 2.86 3.89
C ARG A 136 -13.27 2.59 2.55
N PRO A 137 -12.61 1.94 1.57
CA PRO A 137 -13.26 1.65 0.29
C PRO A 137 -14.39 0.64 0.44
N ILE A 138 -15.47 0.79 -0.33
CA ILE A 138 -16.63 -0.11 -0.28
C ILE A 138 -16.26 -1.58 -0.48
N THR A 139 -15.23 -1.84 -1.28
CA THR A 139 -14.72 -3.19 -1.56
C THR A 139 -14.12 -3.89 -0.36
N SER A 140 -13.67 -3.13 0.64
CA SER A 140 -13.16 -3.73 1.87
C SER A 140 -14.27 -4.13 2.83
N PHE A 141 -15.55 -3.86 2.54
CA PHE A 141 -16.69 -4.44 3.26
C PHE A 141 -17.17 -5.73 2.59
N LEU A 142 -17.90 -6.55 3.34
CA LEU A 142 -18.70 -7.62 2.76
C LEU A 142 -19.86 -7.02 1.96
N SER A 143 -20.21 -7.66 0.85
CA SER A 143 -21.42 -7.35 0.10
C SER A 143 -22.66 -7.66 0.94
N ARG A 144 -23.83 -7.20 0.47
CA ARG A 144 -25.12 -7.50 1.12
C ARG A 144 -25.39 -9.00 1.25
N ASN A 145 -24.79 -9.82 0.38
CA ASN A 145 -24.93 -11.27 0.39
C ASN A 145 -23.83 -11.97 1.23
N GLY A 146 -23.06 -11.21 2.02
CA GLY A 146 -21.97 -11.73 2.85
C GLY A 146 -20.70 -12.12 2.09
N THR A 147 -20.63 -11.87 0.78
CA THR A 147 -19.46 -12.20 -0.05
C THR A 147 -18.45 -11.07 -0.10
N ILE A 148 -17.17 -11.38 -0.30
CA ILE A 148 -16.13 -10.36 -0.43
C ILE A 148 -16.36 -9.54 -1.71
N SER A 149 -16.51 -8.23 -1.55
CA SER A 149 -16.72 -7.32 -2.68
C SER A 149 -15.48 -7.20 -3.56
N ARG A 150 -15.70 -7.18 -4.88
CA ARG A 150 -14.66 -7.13 -5.92
C ARG A 150 -14.70 -5.79 -6.65
N ASP A 151 -13.53 -5.28 -6.99
CA ASP A 151 -13.41 -4.20 -7.98
C ASP A 151 -13.51 -4.79 -9.39
N ARG A 152 -13.89 -3.94 -10.35
CA ARG A 152 -13.65 -4.26 -11.77
C ARG A 152 -12.15 -4.16 -12.03
N GLU A 153 -11.62 -5.21 -12.66
CA GLU A 153 -10.22 -5.21 -13.08
C GLU A 153 -9.97 -4.16 -14.16
N VAL A 154 -8.85 -3.45 -14.04
CA VAL A 154 -8.44 -2.46 -15.03
C VAL A 154 -7.06 -2.78 -15.56
N LEU A 155 -6.85 -2.51 -16.85
CA LEU A 155 -5.53 -2.47 -17.46
C LEU A 155 -5.01 -1.05 -17.36
N LEU A 156 -3.95 -0.85 -16.58
CA LEU A 156 -3.21 0.40 -16.45
C LEU A 156 -2.01 0.35 -17.37
N LYS A 157 -1.90 1.33 -18.27
CA LYS A 157 -0.75 1.52 -19.14
C LYS A 157 -0.03 2.80 -18.76
N ILE A 158 1.29 2.72 -18.57
CA ILE A 158 2.12 3.86 -18.18
C ILE A 158 3.32 3.95 -19.10
N ARG A 159 3.52 5.10 -19.72
CA ARG A 159 4.73 5.42 -20.47
C ARG A 159 5.48 6.53 -19.75
N VAL A 160 6.75 6.29 -19.43
CA VAL A 160 7.64 7.28 -18.83
C VAL A 160 8.42 7.93 -19.97
N MET A 161 8.24 9.24 -20.17
CA MET A 161 8.78 9.94 -21.34
C MET A 161 10.06 10.70 -21.00
N SER A 162 10.02 11.55 -19.96
CA SER A 162 11.18 12.35 -19.60
C SER A 162 11.21 12.70 -18.12
N GLY A 163 12.37 13.11 -17.64
CA GLY A 163 12.58 13.71 -16.33
C GLY A 163 12.91 15.19 -16.46
N SER A 164 12.69 15.95 -15.40
CA SER A 164 13.15 17.34 -15.30
C SER A 164 13.79 17.56 -13.94
N ARG A 165 15.00 18.12 -13.96
CA ARG A 165 15.77 18.54 -12.78
C ARG A 165 15.81 17.46 -11.70
N LEU A 166 16.18 16.25 -12.11
CA LEU A 166 16.39 15.14 -11.19
C LEU A 166 17.66 15.42 -10.38
N PRO A 167 17.56 15.51 -9.04
CA PRO A 167 18.70 15.81 -8.21
C PRO A 167 19.64 14.61 -8.09
N LYS A 168 20.86 14.84 -7.63
CA LYS A 168 21.77 13.76 -7.23
C LYS A 168 21.22 13.04 -5.98
N PRO A 169 21.66 11.81 -5.67
CA PRO A 169 21.27 11.10 -4.45
C PRO A 169 21.42 12.00 -3.22
N HIS A 170 20.44 11.91 -2.31
CA HIS A 170 20.34 12.77 -1.11
C HIS A 170 20.25 14.28 -1.37
N GLY A 171 20.09 14.73 -2.62
CA GLY A 171 20.01 16.14 -2.98
C GLY A 171 21.35 16.88 -2.92
N THR A 172 22.47 16.17 -3.06
CA THR A 172 23.81 16.79 -3.05
C THR A 172 24.06 17.65 -4.29
N TYR A 173 24.93 18.66 -4.15
CA TYR A 173 25.38 19.50 -5.27
C TYR A 173 26.67 18.98 -5.91
N SER A 174 27.52 18.31 -5.14
CA SER A 174 28.81 17.72 -5.57
C SER A 174 28.66 16.30 -6.13
N GLY A 175 29.72 15.78 -6.76
CA GLY A 175 29.77 14.45 -7.37
C GLY A 175 29.43 14.45 -8.87
N ASP A 176 29.47 13.26 -9.49
CA ASP A 176 29.25 13.10 -10.93
C ASP A 176 27.79 13.34 -11.35
N CYS A 177 27.59 13.50 -12.65
CA CYS A 177 26.27 13.51 -13.23
C CYS A 177 25.61 12.14 -13.04
N ILE A 178 24.35 12.14 -12.58
CA ILE A 178 23.58 10.91 -12.44
C ILE A 178 23.27 10.29 -13.80
N SER A 179 23.12 8.97 -13.79
CA SER A 179 22.58 8.19 -14.91
C SER A 179 21.20 7.65 -14.52
N PRO A 180 20.13 8.47 -14.58
CA PRO A 180 18.86 8.11 -13.99
C PRO A 180 18.11 7.05 -14.78
N TYR A 181 17.45 6.17 -14.04
CA TYR A 181 16.39 5.31 -14.56
C TYR A 181 15.20 5.29 -13.60
N VAL A 182 14.02 4.95 -14.13
CA VAL A 182 12.75 4.97 -13.38
C VAL A 182 12.24 3.55 -13.19
N LYS A 183 12.00 3.15 -11.95
CA LYS A 183 11.19 1.96 -11.61
C LYS A 183 9.74 2.42 -11.42
N VAL A 184 8.82 1.74 -12.08
CA VAL A 184 7.37 1.90 -11.97
C VAL A 184 6.81 0.63 -11.33
N SER A 185 6.50 0.72 -10.03
CA SER A 185 5.94 -0.38 -9.24
C SER A 185 4.45 -0.17 -9.01
N VAL A 186 3.66 -1.21 -9.19
CA VAL A 186 2.26 -1.26 -8.76
C VAL A 186 2.14 -2.27 -7.63
N HIS A 187 1.65 -1.80 -6.49
CA HIS A 187 1.26 -2.61 -5.35
C HIS A 187 -0.25 -2.82 -5.36
N ASP A 188 -0.68 -4.07 -5.27
CA ASP A 188 -2.08 -4.47 -5.27
C ASP A 188 -2.30 -5.69 -4.36
N VAL A 189 -3.56 -6.06 -4.15
CA VAL A 189 -3.96 -7.25 -3.41
C VAL A 189 -5.01 -8.02 -4.18
N THR A 190 -4.82 -9.33 -4.32
CA THR A 190 -5.84 -10.25 -4.82
C THR A 190 -6.48 -11.00 -3.67
N ILE A 191 -7.81 -11.13 -3.68
CA ILE A 191 -8.53 -11.99 -2.73
C ILE A 191 -9.36 -12.99 -3.55
N ASP A 192 -9.01 -14.27 -3.41
CA ASP A 192 -9.66 -15.39 -4.07
C ASP A 192 -10.06 -16.46 -3.04
N LYS A 193 -10.59 -17.61 -3.51
CA LYS A 193 -11.08 -18.67 -2.63
C LYS A 193 -9.99 -19.24 -1.71
N VAL A 194 -8.72 -19.20 -2.13
CA VAL A 194 -7.57 -19.73 -1.38
C VAL A 194 -7.15 -18.76 -0.29
N GLY A 195 -7.22 -17.45 -0.57
CA GLY A 195 -6.95 -16.42 0.41
C GLY A 195 -6.62 -15.08 -0.23
N ALA A 196 -6.07 -14.18 0.58
CA ALA A 196 -5.54 -12.91 0.13
C ALA A 196 -4.05 -13.04 -0.21
N ARG A 197 -3.60 -12.34 -1.25
CA ARG A 197 -2.20 -12.30 -1.68
C ARG A 197 -1.82 -10.88 -2.07
N GLU A 198 -0.66 -10.46 -1.62
CA GLU A 198 -0.03 -9.24 -2.07
C GLU A 198 0.57 -9.46 -3.45
N VAL A 199 0.40 -8.49 -4.35
CA VAL A 199 0.92 -8.54 -5.71
C VAL A 199 1.67 -7.24 -5.95
N THR A 200 2.97 -7.36 -6.21
CA THR A 200 3.80 -6.24 -6.67
C THR A 200 4.31 -6.57 -8.05
N LYS A 201 4.09 -5.68 -9.02
CA LYS A 201 4.72 -5.76 -10.34
C LYS A 201 5.52 -4.50 -10.57
N THR A 202 6.77 -4.67 -10.99
CA THR A 202 7.70 -3.57 -11.26
C THR A 202 8.20 -3.65 -12.70
N CYS A 203 8.13 -2.54 -13.41
CA CYS A 203 8.80 -2.33 -14.68
C CYS A 203 9.87 -1.25 -14.51
N LYS A 204 10.91 -1.24 -15.33
CA LYS A 204 11.95 -0.21 -15.29
C LYS A 204 12.28 0.30 -16.68
N THR A 205 12.62 1.58 -16.78
CA THR A 205 13.21 2.16 -17.99
C THR A 205 14.69 1.74 -18.10
N GLN A 206 15.29 1.97 -19.27
CA GLN A 206 16.74 2.05 -19.38
C GLN A 206 17.27 3.28 -18.64
N ALA A 207 18.55 3.27 -18.30
CA ALA A 207 19.23 4.45 -17.76
C ALA A 207 19.62 5.43 -18.88
N ILE A 208 19.53 6.73 -18.58
CA ILE A 208 20.08 7.77 -19.45
C ILE A 208 21.40 8.23 -18.86
N LYS A 209 22.52 7.95 -19.54
CA LYS A 209 23.85 8.23 -18.99
C LYS A 209 24.11 9.72 -18.81
N GLY A 210 24.58 10.10 -17.63
CA GLY A 210 25.11 11.44 -17.34
C GLY A 210 24.11 12.59 -17.51
N ASN A 211 22.80 12.34 -17.51
CA ASN A 211 21.79 13.39 -17.68
C ASN A 211 20.73 13.36 -16.58
N GLY A 212 20.92 14.18 -15.55
CA GLY A 212 19.90 14.46 -14.53
C GLY A 212 19.01 15.66 -14.83
N LEU A 213 19.41 16.54 -15.75
CA LEU A 213 18.70 17.80 -16.00
C LEU A 213 17.40 17.60 -16.77
N ASN A 214 17.44 16.80 -17.84
CA ASN A 214 16.33 16.58 -18.75
C ASN A 214 16.43 15.20 -19.47
N PRO A 215 16.60 14.08 -18.74
CA PRO A 215 16.67 12.78 -19.38
C PRO A 215 15.41 12.49 -20.18
N PHE A 216 15.58 11.97 -21.39
CA PHE A 216 14.50 11.54 -22.27
C PHE A 216 14.60 10.03 -22.48
N TRP A 217 13.58 9.31 -22.05
CA TRP A 217 13.45 7.88 -22.27
C TRP A 217 12.61 7.68 -23.53
N ASP A 218 13.29 7.47 -24.66
CA ASP A 218 12.69 7.30 -26.00
C ASP A 218 11.99 5.93 -26.18
N HIS A 219 11.45 5.37 -25.11
CA HIS A 219 10.70 4.11 -25.20
C HIS A 219 9.25 4.43 -25.58
N HIS A 220 8.86 4.01 -26.78
CA HIS A 220 7.48 4.17 -27.25
C HIS A 220 6.49 3.24 -26.53
N ASP A 221 6.97 2.16 -25.94
CA ASP A 221 6.10 1.15 -25.32
C ASP A 221 5.57 1.57 -23.94
N PHE A 222 4.33 1.17 -23.67
CA PHE A 222 3.73 1.30 -22.36
C PHE A 222 4.13 0.13 -21.46
N PHE A 223 4.40 0.42 -20.19
CA PHE A 223 4.36 -0.57 -19.12
C PHE A 223 2.91 -0.91 -18.80
N GLU A 224 2.57 -2.19 -18.88
CA GLU A 224 1.21 -2.67 -18.67
C GLU A 224 1.05 -3.39 -17.33
N PHE A 225 0.03 -3.00 -16.56
CA PHE A 225 -0.30 -3.56 -15.25
C PHE A 225 -1.78 -3.91 -15.19
N ILE A 226 -2.09 -5.15 -14.79
CA ILE A 226 -3.47 -5.56 -14.52
C ILE A 226 -3.75 -5.28 -13.05
N ILE A 227 -4.63 -4.33 -12.76
CA ILE A 227 -5.03 -3.96 -11.41
C ILE A 227 -6.32 -4.69 -11.06
N LYS A 228 -6.28 -5.45 -9.98
CA LYS A 228 -7.35 -6.29 -9.44
C LYS A 228 -8.18 -5.54 -8.42
N ARG A 229 -7.57 -4.73 -7.55
CA ARG A 229 -8.28 -3.90 -6.55
C ARG A 229 -7.87 -2.44 -6.59
N LYS A 230 -8.35 -1.72 -7.60
CA LYS A 230 -8.10 -0.28 -7.82
C LYS A 230 -8.34 0.60 -6.58
N SER A 231 -9.25 0.18 -5.71
CA SER A 231 -9.65 0.90 -4.50
C SER A 231 -8.56 1.00 -3.43
N VAL A 232 -7.58 0.08 -3.45
CA VAL A 232 -6.46 0.03 -2.50
C VAL A 232 -5.10 -0.01 -3.18
N ALA A 233 -5.05 -0.32 -4.48
CA ALA A 233 -3.81 -0.37 -5.23
C ALA A 233 -3.10 0.99 -5.26
N ILE A 234 -1.77 0.95 -5.25
CA ILE A 234 -0.90 2.13 -5.22
C ILE A 234 0.16 1.99 -6.31
N LEU A 235 0.30 3.05 -7.11
CA LEU A 235 1.37 3.24 -8.07
C LEU A 235 2.52 4.00 -7.42
N LEU A 236 3.72 3.45 -7.53
CA LEU A 236 4.95 4.02 -7.00
C LEU A 236 5.95 4.21 -8.14
N PHE A 237 6.30 5.46 -8.40
CA PHE A 237 7.47 5.82 -9.19
C PHE A 237 8.66 5.98 -8.26
N THR A 238 9.79 5.37 -8.59
CA THR A 238 11.08 5.66 -7.95
C THR A 238 12.15 5.90 -9.02
N VAL A 239 12.95 6.94 -8.81
CA VAL A 239 14.10 7.27 -9.66
C VAL A 239 15.35 6.80 -8.94
N HIS A 240 16.22 6.11 -9.67
CA HIS A 240 17.48 5.57 -9.15
C HIS A 240 18.63 5.97 -10.06
N ASN A 241 19.83 6.02 -9.51
CA ASN A 241 21.06 6.20 -10.25
C ASN A 241 21.64 4.84 -10.68
N GLU A 242 22.01 4.67 -11.95
CA GLU A 242 22.46 3.37 -12.46
C GLU A 242 23.75 2.84 -11.80
N SER A 243 24.70 3.71 -11.47
CA SER A 243 26.04 3.28 -11.04
C SER A 243 26.07 2.50 -9.73
N ASP A 244 25.15 2.82 -8.82
CA ASP A 244 25.10 2.31 -7.44
C ASP A 244 23.69 1.87 -7.00
N ASP A 245 22.73 1.90 -7.91
CA ASP A 245 21.29 1.75 -7.63
C ASP A 245 20.81 2.70 -6.51
N ALA A 246 21.46 3.87 -6.34
CA ALA A 246 21.09 4.78 -5.28
C ALA A 246 19.73 5.40 -5.55
N PHE A 247 18.86 5.34 -4.54
CA PHE A 247 17.58 6.03 -4.55
C PHE A 247 17.79 7.54 -4.68
N ILE A 248 17.09 8.15 -5.64
CA ILE A 248 17.08 9.60 -5.84
C ILE A 248 15.78 10.19 -5.29
N ALA A 249 14.64 9.75 -5.83
CA ALA A 249 13.35 10.35 -5.52
C ALA A 249 12.19 9.37 -5.74
N CYS A 250 11.04 9.66 -5.14
CA CYS A 250 9.82 8.88 -5.35
C CYS A 250 8.59 9.74 -5.62
N SER A 251 7.55 9.10 -6.14
CA SER A 251 6.17 9.59 -6.07
C SER A 251 5.22 8.42 -5.94
N SER A 252 4.44 8.41 -4.86
CA SER A 252 3.46 7.38 -4.55
C SER A 252 2.04 7.93 -4.72
N ILE A 253 1.23 7.25 -5.53
CA ILE A 253 -0.08 7.71 -6.00
C ILE A 253 -1.09 6.56 -5.91
N PRO A 254 -2.19 6.71 -5.15
CA PRO A 254 -3.29 5.75 -5.16
C PRO A 254 -3.92 5.63 -6.55
N ILE A 255 -4.16 4.41 -7.02
CA ILE A 255 -4.74 4.17 -8.35
C ILE A 255 -6.11 4.85 -8.49
N SER A 256 -6.91 4.85 -7.41
CA SER A 256 -8.21 5.52 -7.34
C SER A 256 -8.15 7.05 -7.53
N CYS A 257 -6.97 7.66 -7.41
CA CYS A 257 -6.75 9.10 -7.55
C CYS A 257 -5.98 9.48 -8.83
N LEU A 258 -5.65 8.51 -9.68
CA LEU A 258 -4.89 8.76 -10.91
C LEU A 258 -5.66 9.62 -11.89
N ARG A 259 -4.95 10.54 -12.54
CA ARG A 259 -5.45 11.34 -13.66
C ARG A 259 -4.83 10.82 -14.95
N LEU A 260 -5.66 10.56 -15.95
CA LEU A 260 -5.24 9.98 -17.24
C LEU A 260 -4.64 11.04 -18.20
N GLY A 261 -4.03 10.59 -19.29
CA GLY A 261 -3.34 11.40 -20.30
C GLY A 261 -1.93 11.80 -19.91
N TYR A 262 -1.40 12.86 -20.53
CA TYR A 262 -0.09 13.43 -20.20
C TYR A 262 -0.11 14.13 -18.85
N ARG A 263 0.83 13.77 -17.96
CA ARG A 263 0.92 14.29 -16.59
C ARG A 263 2.36 14.55 -16.19
N SER A 264 2.56 15.64 -15.47
CA SER A 264 3.79 15.91 -14.74
C SER A 264 3.68 15.34 -13.32
N VAL A 265 4.38 14.24 -13.04
CA VAL A 265 4.46 13.61 -11.72
C VAL A 265 5.52 14.33 -10.90
N LYS A 266 5.10 14.95 -9.79
CA LYS A 266 6.00 15.62 -8.85
C LYS A 266 6.78 14.57 -8.04
N LEU A 267 8.09 14.72 -7.97
CA LEU A 267 8.97 13.84 -7.20
C LEU A 267 9.30 14.43 -5.83
N PHE A 268 9.57 13.55 -4.88
CA PHE A 268 9.87 13.85 -3.47
C PHE A 268 11.11 13.09 -3.01
N ASP A 269 11.79 13.62 -2.00
CA ASP A 269 12.90 12.91 -1.35
C ASP A 269 12.42 11.67 -0.56
N ALA A 270 13.35 10.96 0.08
CA ALA A 270 13.05 9.76 0.87
C ALA A 270 12.08 10.04 2.04
N TRP A 271 12.02 11.28 2.52
CA TRP A 271 11.17 11.73 3.63
C TRP A 271 9.88 12.41 3.15
N HIS A 272 9.55 12.28 1.86
CA HIS A 272 8.38 12.88 1.23
C HIS A 272 8.34 14.42 1.28
N ARG A 273 9.51 15.06 1.31
CA ARG A 273 9.66 16.51 1.22
C ARG A 273 9.91 16.91 -0.23
N ARG A 274 9.45 18.12 -0.56
CA ARG A 274 9.62 18.72 -1.88
C ARG A 274 10.11 20.16 -1.73
N SER A 275 11.36 20.27 -1.32
CA SER A 275 12.08 21.52 -1.08
C SER A 275 13.51 21.41 -1.59
N GLY A 276 14.23 22.53 -1.67
CA GLY A 276 15.62 22.56 -2.12
C GLY A 276 15.78 21.91 -3.51
N ALA A 277 16.74 20.99 -3.64
CA ALA A 277 17.03 20.29 -4.89
C ALA A 277 15.83 19.55 -5.51
N PHE A 278 14.82 19.21 -4.72
CA PHE A 278 13.61 18.50 -5.18
C PHE A 278 12.45 19.44 -5.56
N ALA A 279 12.58 20.76 -5.35
CA ALA A 279 11.49 21.73 -5.54
C ALA A 279 10.86 21.67 -6.94
N PHE A 280 11.66 21.29 -7.95
CA PHE A 280 11.24 21.21 -9.34
C PHE A 280 11.46 19.85 -10.00
N ALA A 281 11.84 18.82 -9.22
CA ALA A 281 12.02 17.47 -9.74
C ALA A 281 10.67 16.88 -10.18
N SER A 282 10.60 16.37 -11.40
CA SER A 282 9.39 15.76 -11.95
C SER A 282 9.66 14.76 -13.07
N LEU A 283 8.69 13.89 -13.32
CA LEU A 283 8.62 13.03 -14.51
C LEU A 283 7.46 13.47 -15.40
N LEU A 284 7.66 13.49 -16.72
CA LEU A 284 6.59 13.52 -17.70
C LEU A 284 6.18 12.09 -18.04
N VAL A 285 4.91 11.78 -17.86
CA VAL A 285 4.35 10.46 -18.11
C VAL A 285 3.05 10.55 -18.91
N GLU A 286 2.73 9.48 -19.62
CA GLU A 286 1.41 9.27 -20.21
C GLU A 286 0.75 8.08 -19.52
N ILE A 287 -0.51 8.27 -19.13
CA ILE A 287 -1.27 7.30 -18.34
C ILE A 287 -2.58 6.97 -19.04
N GLU A 288 -2.78 5.70 -19.35
CA GLU A 288 -4.05 5.19 -19.89
C GLU A 288 -4.62 4.11 -18.97
N MET A 289 -5.94 4.02 -18.91
CA MET A 289 -6.60 3.03 -18.09
C MET A 289 -7.86 2.52 -18.79
N TYR A 290 -7.97 1.20 -18.90
CA TYR A 290 -9.05 0.53 -19.60
C TYR A 290 -9.73 -0.49 -18.68
N ASP A 291 -11.02 -0.74 -18.91
CA ASP A 291 -11.65 -1.95 -18.36
C ASP A 291 -10.97 -3.18 -18.96
N HIS A 292 -10.38 -4.02 -18.10
CA HIS A 292 -9.50 -5.11 -18.55
C HIS A 292 -10.25 -6.13 -19.42
N GLN A 293 -11.49 -6.46 -19.07
CA GLN A 293 -12.28 -7.46 -19.78
C GLN A 293 -12.73 -6.95 -21.14
N LYS A 294 -13.15 -5.68 -21.23
CA LYS A 294 -13.50 -5.06 -22.51
C LYS A 294 -12.29 -4.94 -23.42
N TYR A 295 -11.15 -4.52 -22.88
CA TYR A 295 -9.91 -4.41 -23.64
C TYR A 295 -9.49 -5.75 -24.24
N LYS A 296 -9.47 -6.82 -23.42
CA LYS A 296 -9.11 -8.17 -23.87
C LYS A 296 -10.00 -8.66 -25.02
N LYS A 297 -11.31 -8.48 -24.92
CA LYS A 297 -12.26 -8.85 -25.99
C LYS A 297 -12.02 -8.07 -27.29
N ALA A 298 -11.73 -6.78 -27.18
CA ALA A 298 -11.44 -5.94 -28.35
C ALA A 298 -10.14 -6.36 -29.06
N GLU A 299 -9.09 -6.67 -28.29
CA GLU A 299 -7.81 -7.18 -28.82
C GLU A 299 -7.98 -8.54 -29.51
N GLU A 300 -8.73 -9.47 -28.90
CA GLU A 300 -9.02 -10.78 -29.51
C GLU A 300 -9.78 -10.62 -30.84
N ALA A 301 -10.79 -9.75 -30.88
CA ALA A 301 -11.53 -9.46 -32.10
C ALA A 301 -10.65 -8.80 -33.19
N ALA A 302 -9.78 -7.86 -32.80
CA ALA A 302 -8.84 -7.22 -33.73
C ALA A 302 -7.83 -8.23 -34.29
N ARG A 303 -7.30 -9.11 -33.44
CA ARG A 303 -6.37 -10.18 -33.85
C ARG A 303 -7.03 -11.16 -34.80
N GLN A 304 -8.29 -11.53 -34.56
CA GLN A 304 -9.04 -12.39 -35.47
C GLN A 304 -9.27 -11.71 -36.83
N LYS A 305 -9.65 -10.42 -36.85
CA LYS A 305 -9.79 -9.64 -38.10
C LYS A 305 -8.48 -9.58 -38.90
N ARG A 306 -7.33 -9.40 -38.24
CA ARG A 306 -6.01 -9.41 -38.91
C ARG A 306 -5.69 -10.78 -39.53
N ARG A 307 -6.09 -11.88 -38.88
CA ARG A 307 -5.90 -13.25 -39.42
C ARG A 307 -6.81 -13.53 -40.62
N THR A 308 -8.04 -13.02 -40.61
CA THR A 308 -9.00 -13.22 -41.71
C THR A 308 -8.79 -12.27 -42.89
N ALA A 309 -8.10 -11.15 -42.70
CA ALA A 309 -7.91 -10.13 -43.75
C ALA A 309 -6.92 -10.52 -44.87
N GLY A 310 -6.21 -11.65 -44.76
CA GLY A 310 -5.20 -12.08 -45.74
C GLY A 310 -4.01 -11.11 -45.86
N PRO A 311 -2.89 -11.51 -46.48
CA PRO A 311 -1.83 -10.57 -46.81
C PRO A 311 -2.35 -9.57 -47.86
N ARG A 312 -2.33 -8.28 -47.53
CA ARG A 312 -2.53 -7.22 -48.53
C ARG A 312 -1.27 -7.20 -49.40
N PHE A 313 -1.31 -7.84 -50.56
CA PHE A 313 -0.36 -7.55 -51.63
C PHE A 313 -0.62 -6.11 -52.07
N ILE A 314 0.31 -5.22 -51.75
CA ILE A 314 0.39 -3.92 -52.40
C ILE A 314 0.93 -4.23 -53.79
N SER A 315 0.07 -4.21 -54.82
CA SER A 315 0.57 -4.14 -56.20
C SER A 315 1.19 -2.76 -56.37
N LEU A 316 2.49 -2.72 -56.60
CA LEU A 316 3.18 -1.55 -57.13
C LEU A 316 3.00 -1.61 -58.65
N ASP A 317 1.90 -1.04 -59.13
CA ASP A 317 1.78 -0.59 -60.52
C ASP A 317 2.14 0.91 -60.58
#